data_AF-A0A6N7Q0Z2-F1
#
_entry.id   AF-A0A6N7Q0Z2-F1
#
_cell.length_a   1.000
_cell.length_b   1.000
_cell.length_c   1.000
_cell.angle_alpha   90.00
_cell.angle_beta   90.00
_cell.angle_gamma   90.00
#
_symmetry.space_group_name_H-M   'P 1'
#
loop_
_entity.id
_entity.type
_entity.pdbx_description
1 polymer ?
#
loop_
_entity_poly.entity_id
_entity_poly.type
_entity_poly.pdbx_seq_one_letter_code
_entity_poly.pdbx_strand_id
1 'polypeptide(L)'
;MSRFPMAILSLGLVALATGCVTRTITRFEDNQKSPVTALEVNKFENYLFFAKKTHQFYLCQDTGDKLICKLSCDGTNDVVCPQASGGYGGATTNVR
;
A
#
# COMPACT_ATOMS: atom_id res chain seq x y z
N MET A 1 -3.40 36.78 25.82
CA MET A 1 -3.15 35.33 25.78
C MET A 1 -3.30 34.86 24.33
N SER A 2 -2.17 34.62 23.66
CA SER A 2 -2.14 34.33 22.22
C SER A 2 -2.73 32.94 21.94
N ARG A 3 -3.85 32.89 21.20
CA ARG A 3 -4.52 31.63 20.75
C ARG A 3 -3.94 31.09 19.44
N PHE A 4 -3.06 31.85 18.78
CA PHE A 4 -2.40 31.48 17.53
C PHE A 4 -1.40 30.30 17.62
N PRO A 5 -0.58 30.12 18.68
CA PRO A 5 0.44 29.06 18.69
C PRO A 5 -0.18 27.66 18.78
N MET A 6 -1.38 27.53 19.36
CA MET A 6 -2.03 26.23 19.57
C MET A 6 -2.57 25.64 18.25
N ALA A 7 -3.12 26.49 17.37
CA ALA A 7 -3.65 26.07 16.08
C ALA A 7 -2.57 25.59 15.10
N ILE A 8 -1.39 26.22 15.13
CA ILE A 8 -0.25 25.84 14.28
C ILE A 8 0.34 24.50 14.76
N LEU A 9 0.40 24.30 16.08
CA LEU A 9 0.88 23.04 16.66
C LEU A 9 -0.03 21.86 16.31
N SER A 10 -1.36 22.06 16.33
CA SER A 10 -2.31 21.02 15.91
C SER A 10 -2.22 20.70 14.42
N LEU A 11 -1.98 21.69 13.56
CA LEU A 11 -1.84 21.47 12.12
C LEU A 11 -0.57 20.67 11.78
N GLY A 12 0.53 20.95 12.49
CA GLY A 12 1.78 20.20 12.37
C GLY A 12 1.63 18.73 12.79
N LEU A 13 0.91 18.46 13.88
CA LEU A 13 0.63 17.08 14.31
C LEU A 13 -0.25 16.33 13.29
N VAL A 14 -1.24 16.99 12.69
CA VAL A 14 -2.13 16.36 11.69
C VAL A 14 -1.37 16.03 10.40
N ALA A 15 -0.46 16.89 9.96
CA ALA A 15 0.39 16.63 8.81
C ALA A 15 1.38 15.47 9.04
N LEU A 16 1.79 15.22 10.29
CA LEU A 16 2.60 14.05 10.66
C LEU A 16 1.77 12.78 10.86
N ALA A 17 0.45 12.90 11.03
CA ALA A 17 -0.47 11.78 11.15
C ALA A 17 -0.89 11.19 9.79
N THR A 18 -0.77 11.95 8.69
CA THR A 18 -0.94 11.41 7.34
C THR A 18 0.27 10.54 7.01
N GLY A 19 0.17 9.26 7.35
CA GLY A 19 1.24 8.31 7.12
C GLY A 19 1.67 8.23 5.66
N CYS A 20 2.97 8.10 5.40
CA CYS A 20 3.50 7.94 4.05
C CYS A 20 3.15 6.55 3.52
N VAL A 21 2.53 6.49 2.33
CA VAL A 21 2.24 5.23 1.63
C VAL A 21 3.12 5.13 0.39
N THR A 22 4.05 4.18 0.40
CA THR A 22 4.89 3.84 -0.75
C THR A 22 4.40 2.53 -1.34
N ARG A 23 4.33 2.45 -2.67
CA ARG A 23 4.01 1.22 -3.39
C ARG A 23 5.16 0.91 -4.33
N THR A 24 5.68 -0.30 -4.25
CA THR A 24 6.76 -0.79 -5.11
C THR A 24 6.27 -2.01 -5.86
N ILE A 25 6.31 -1.96 -7.19
CA ILE A 25 6.03 -3.12 -8.03
C ILE A 25 7.21 -4.09 -7.89
N THR A 26 6.94 -5.32 -7.43
CA THR A 26 7.96 -6.36 -7.29
C THR A 26 7.99 -7.31 -8.47
N ARG A 27 6.82 -7.59 -9.06
CA ARG A 27 6.69 -8.47 -10.20
C ARG A 27 5.58 -7.98 -11.13
N PHE A 28 5.84 -8.12 -12.42
CA PHE A 28 4.89 -7.82 -13.48
C PHE A 28 4.96 -8.97 -14.48
N GLU A 29 3.91 -9.76 -14.58
CA GLU A 29 3.84 -10.90 -15.50
C GLU A 29 2.67 -10.72 -16.44
N ASP A 30 2.99 -10.60 -17.72
CA ASP A 30 1.99 -10.50 -18.76
C ASP A 30 1.71 -11.87 -19.38
N ASN A 31 0.44 -12.22 -19.54
CA ASN A 31 0.08 -13.48 -20.17
C ASN A 31 0.10 -13.31 -21.69
N GLN A 32 1.03 -13.99 -22.38
CA GLN A 32 1.13 -13.89 -23.84
C GLN A 32 -0.11 -14.42 -24.59
N LYS A 33 -0.99 -15.18 -23.93
CA LYS A 33 -2.16 -15.83 -24.55
C LYS A 33 -3.49 -15.17 -24.19
N SER A 34 -3.53 -14.29 -23.20
CA SER A 34 -4.76 -13.59 -22.78
C SER A 34 -4.43 -12.18 -22.31
N PRO A 35 -5.34 -11.21 -22.45
CA PRO A 35 -5.10 -9.80 -22.04
C PRO A 35 -5.17 -9.65 -20.51
N VAL A 36 -4.44 -10.49 -19.79
CA VAL A 36 -4.41 -10.57 -18.33
C VAL A 36 -2.96 -10.47 -17.88
N THR A 37 -2.72 -9.51 -17.00
CA THR A 37 -1.41 -9.27 -16.40
C THR A 37 -1.52 -9.49 -14.89
N ALA A 38 -0.63 -10.30 -14.33
CA ALA A 38 -0.47 -10.45 -12.89
C ALA A 38 0.55 -9.42 -12.38
N LEU A 39 0.17 -8.67 -11.35
CA LEU A 39 0.99 -7.62 -10.77
C LEU A 39 1.16 -7.87 -9.26
N GLU A 40 2.40 -7.94 -8.81
CA GLU A 40 2.75 -8.03 -7.40
C GLU A 40 3.27 -6.67 -6.92
N VAL A 41 2.71 -6.17 -5.82
CA VAL A 41 3.02 -4.87 -5.25
C VAL A 41 3.30 -4.99 -3.76
N ASN A 42 4.46 -4.50 -3.33
CA ASN A 42 4.73 -4.26 -1.93
C ASN A 42 4.24 -2.86 -1.54
N LYS A 43 3.21 -2.80 -0.71
CA LYS A 43 2.70 -1.57 -0.11
C LYS A 43 3.33 -1.39 1.26
N PHE A 44 4.03 -0.28 1.46
CA PHE A 44 4.58 0.13 2.73
C PHE A 44 3.85 1.37 3.23
N GLU A 45 3.27 1.29 4.42
CA GLU A 45 2.53 2.36 5.08
C GLU A 45 3.29 2.71 6.36
N ASN A 46 3.76 3.94 6.47
CA ASN A 46 4.48 4.42 7.64
C ASN A 46 3.65 5.48 8.37
N TYR A 47 3.22 5.18 9.58
CA TYR A 47 2.47 6.07 10.45
C TYR A 47 3.36 6.53 11.61
N LEU A 48 2.93 7.57 12.32
CA LEU A 48 3.71 8.19 13.41
C LEU A 48 4.19 7.19 14.48
N PHE A 49 3.45 6.10 14.73
CA PHE A 49 3.75 5.13 15.79
C PHE A 49 3.94 3.69 15.31
N PHE A 50 3.66 3.40 14.04
CA PHE A 50 3.75 2.04 13.51
C PHE A 50 3.97 2.06 12.01
N ALA A 51 4.57 0.99 11.49
CA ALA A 51 4.68 0.75 10.06
C ALA A 51 3.97 -0.55 9.70
N LYS A 52 3.41 -0.61 8.49
CA LYS A 52 2.76 -1.78 7.92
C LYS A 52 3.32 -2.06 6.54
N LYS A 53 3.71 -3.30 6.27
CA LYS A 53 4.08 -3.77 4.95
C LYS A 53 3.08 -4.83 4.51
N THR A 54 2.48 -4.65 3.35
CA THR A 54 1.46 -5.54 2.79
C THR A 54 1.91 -5.98 1.40
N HIS A 55 1.94 -7.30 1.16
CA HIS A 55 2.20 -7.84 -0.17
C HIS A 55 0.87 -8.03 -0.89
N GLN A 56 0.64 -7.25 -1.95
CA GLN A 56 -0.62 -7.18 -2.68
C GLN A 56 -0.48 -7.87 -4.04
N PHE A 57 -1.48 -8.67 -4.38
CA PHE A 57 -1.58 -9.35 -5.65
C PHE A 57 -2.74 -8.76 -6.44
N TYR A 58 -2.45 -8.25 -7.63
CA TYR A 58 -3.40 -7.67 -8.55
C TYR A 58 -3.52 -8.53 -9.79
N LEU A 59 -4.77 -8.74 -10.22
CA LEU A 59 -5.09 -9.23 -11.55
C LEU A 59 -5.56 -8.04 -12.37
N CYS A 60 -4.81 -7.77 -13.42
CA CYS A 60 -5.03 -6.64 -14.29
C CYS A 60 -5.55 -7.13 -15.64
N GLN A 61 -6.56 -6.46 -16.16
CA GLN A 61 -7.06 -6.69 -17.50
C GLN A 61 -6.69 -5.51 -18.38
N ASP A 62 -6.08 -5.81 -19.53
CA ASP A 62 -5.82 -4.82 -20.54
C ASP A 62 -7.10 -4.53 -21.34
N THR A 63 -7.44 -3.24 -21.43
CA THR A 63 -8.59 -2.77 -22.20
C THR A 63 -8.19 -1.96 -23.44
N GLY A 64 -6.91 -1.99 -23.83
CA GLY A 64 -6.33 -1.29 -24.97
C GLY A 64 -5.82 0.10 -24.63
N ASP A 65 -6.59 0.87 -23.84
CA ASP A 65 -6.23 2.26 -23.47
C ASP A 65 -5.76 2.38 -22.02
N LYS A 66 -6.06 1.39 -21.18
CA LYS A 66 -5.75 1.39 -19.75
C LYS A 66 -5.70 -0.02 -19.19
N LEU A 67 -4.91 -0.16 -18.14
CA LEU A 67 -4.80 -1.37 -17.36
C LEU A 67 -5.76 -1.29 -16.15
N ILE A 68 -6.79 -2.14 -16.12
CA ILE A 68 -7.75 -2.19 -15.01
C ILE A 68 -7.32 -3.29 -14.05
N CYS A 69 -6.77 -2.90 -12.88
CA CYS A 69 -6.28 -3.83 -11.88
C CYS A 69 -7.27 -4.04 -10.73
N LYS A 70 -7.65 -5.29 -10.48
CA LYS A 70 -8.44 -5.71 -9.32
C LYS A 70 -7.53 -6.39 -8.30
N LEU A 71 -7.69 -6.03 -7.02
CA LEU A 71 -6.98 -6.68 -5.93
C LEU A 71 -7.55 -8.09 -5.73
N SER A 72 -6.67 -9.10 -5.75
CA SER A 72 -7.06 -10.50 -5.66
C SER A 72 -7.06 -11.05 -4.23
N CYS A 73 -6.47 -10.30 -3.28
CA CYS A 73 -6.28 -10.71 -1.89
C CYS A 73 -6.99 -9.79 -0.88
N ASP A 74 -8.10 -9.18 -1.28
CA ASP A 74 -8.88 -8.25 -0.48
C ASP A 74 -9.72 -8.90 0.64
N GLY A 75 -9.72 -10.24 0.73
CA GLY A 75 -10.52 -11.02 1.68
C GLY A 75 -11.93 -11.33 1.20
N THR A 76 -12.37 -10.79 0.06
CA THR A 76 -13.71 -11.06 -0.50
C THR A 76 -13.82 -12.47 -1.09
N ASN A 77 -12.69 -13.02 -1.55
CA ASN A 77 -12.58 -14.39 -2.11
C ASN A 77 -11.83 -15.34 -1.16
N ASP A 78 -11.93 -15.15 0.15
CA ASP A 78 -11.19 -15.89 1.21
C ASP A 78 -9.65 -15.79 1.17
N VAL A 79 -9.09 -15.12 0.16
CA VAL A 79 -7.66 -14.83 0.06
C VAL A 79 -7.38 -13.47 0.69
N VAL A 80 -6.52 -13.45 1.71
CA VAL A 80 -6.10 -12.22 2.41
C VAL A 80 -4.65 -11.90 2.06
N CYS A 81 -4.37 -10.64 1.72
CA CYS A 81 -3.01 -10.20 1.39
C CYS A 81 -2.08 -10.40 2.61
N PRO A 82 -0.91 -11.04 2.43
CA PRO A 82 0.07 -11.18 3.50
C PRO A 82 0.53 -9.81 4.04
N GLN A 83 0.63 -9.69 5.36
CA GLN A 83 0.92 -8.42 6.04
C GLN A 83 1.95 -8.65 7.14
N ALA A 84 2.79 -7.66 7.36
CA ALA A 84 3.62 -7.54 8.55
C ALA A 84 3.50 -6.13 9.12
N SER A 85 3.42 -6.03 10.44
CA SER A 85 3.46 -4.77 11.18
C SER A 85 4.75 -4.67 11.98
N GLY A 86 5.31 -3.48 12.07
CA GLY A 86 6.53 -3.19 12.82
C GLY A 86 6.47 -1.85 13.53
N GLY A 87 7.53 -1.53 14.26
CA GLY A 87 7.67 -0.25 14.94
C GLY A 87 7.95 0.91 13.99
N TYR A 88 7.95 2.12 14.54
CA TYR A 88 8.38 3.32 13.82
C TYR A 88 9.83 3.14 13.33
N GLY A 89 10.04 3.12 12.01
CA GLY A 89 11.35 2.88 11.38
C GLY A 89 11.41 1.66 10.46
N GLY A 90 10.40 0.78 10.45
CA GLY A 90 10.33 -0.30 9.47
C GLY A 90 9.42 -1.46 9.84
N ALA A 91 8.88 -2.11 8.81
CA ALA A 91 8.19 -3.39 8.92
C ALA A 91 8.85 -4.38 7.95
N THR A 92 9.36 -5.49 8.48
CA THR A 92 9.95 -6.57 7.69
C THR A 92 8.92 -7.68 7.53
N THR A 93 8.82 -8.21 6.31
CA THR A 93 8.01 -9.38 5.99
C THR A 93 8.93 -10.40 5.36
N ASN A 94 8.77 -11.67 5.73
CA ASN A 94 9.45 -12.82 5.13
C ASN A 94 8.77 -13.32 3.85
N VAL A 95 7.71 -12.64 3.40
CA VAL A 95 7.05 -12.93 2.14
C VAL A 95 7.94 -12.41 1.02
N ARG A 96 8.40 -13.34 0.17
CA ARG A 96 9.31 -13.10 -0.95
C ARG A 96 8.55 -13.15 -2.27
#